data_AF-A0A1A7WX50-F1
#
_entry.id   AF-A0A1A7WX50-F1
#
_cell.length_a   1.000
_cell.length_b   1.000
_cell.length_c   1.000
_cell.angle_alpha   90.00
_cell.angle_beta   90.00
_cell.angle_gamma   90.00
#
_symmetry.space_group_name_H-M   'P 1'
#
loop_
_entity.id
_entity.type
_entity.pdbx_description
1 polymer ?
#
loop_
_entity_poly.entity_id
_entity_poly.type
_entity_poly.pdbx_seq_one_letter_code
_entity_poly.pdbx_strand_id
1 'polypeptide(L)'
;HARLSLYINLLGLWSILLSSVFAGMCLYSVYKNCDPWGVGLVSAPDQLMPYLVMDILADYPGLPGLFVAAAYSGSLSTVSSSVNALAAVTVEDLIRPHAKLSEKHLSWISKGMSLSYGVLCIGMAGLASLMGGALQAAISIFGFIGGPLLGLFTLGILCPWANSKGGLVGLVSG
;
A
#
# COMPACT_ATOMS: atom_id res chain seq x y z
N HIS A 1 0.47 26.88 -1.47
CA HIS A 1 0.26 25.75 -0.53
C HIS A 1 0.52 24.38 -1.17
N ALA A 2 -0.15 23.99 -2.27
CA ALA A 2 0.02 22.66 -2.89
C ALA A 2 1.48 22.26 -3.25
N ARG A 3 2.27 23.16 -3.86
CA ARG A 3 3.67 22.88 -4.20
C ARG A 3 4.54 22.63 -2.96
N LEU A 4 4.30 23.37 -1.89
CA LEU A 4 5.03 23.19 -0.63
C LEU A 4 4.69 21.86 0.03
N SER A 5 3.41 21.48 0.06
CA SER A 5 2.96 20.16 0.55
C SER A 5 3.62 19.02 -0.23
N LEU A 6 3.79 19.18 -1.54
CA LEU A 6 4.46 18.19 -2.39
C LEU A 6 5.94 18.06 -2.03
N TYR A 7 6.67 19.17 -1.84
CA TYR A 7 8.06 19.13 -1.41
C TYR A 7 8.25 18.52 -0.02
N ILE A 8 7.38 18.85 0.94
CA ILE A 8 7.44 18.27 2.30
C ILE A 8 7.19 16.76 2.24
N ASN A 9 6.18 16.32 1.47
CA ASN A 9 5.90 14.89 1.28
C ASN A 9 7.08 14.18 0.63
N LEU A 10 7.69 14.80 -0.39
CA LEU A 10 8.87 14.25 -1.06
C LEU A 10 10.01 14.04 -0.06
N LEU A 11 10.40 15.08 0.70
CA LEU A 11 11.45 14.97 1.70
C LEU A 11 11.16 13.88 2.73
N GLY A 12 9.91 13.81 3.22
CA GLY A 12 9.48 12.76 4.15
C GLY A 12 9.63 11.35 3.57
N LEU A 13 9.21 11.16 2.31
CA LEU A 13 9.35 9.88 1.61
C LEU A 13 10.82 9.47 1.47
N TRP A 14 11.70 10.40 1.08
CA TRP A 14 13.14 10.14 1.01
C TRP A 14 13.73 9.72 2.35
N SER A 15 13.37 10.42 3.44
CA SER A 15 13.82 10.07 4.78
C SER A 15 13.34 8.68 5.23
N ILE A 16 12.09 8.32 4.95
CA ILE A 16 11.51 7.00 5.29
C ILE A 16 12.17 5.89 4.47
N LEU A 17 12.44 6.13 3.19
CA LEU A 17 13.10 5.14 2.33
C LEU A 17 14.55 4.90 2.78
N LEU A 18 15.31 5.96 3.09
CA LEU A 18 16.66 5.80 3.63
C LEU A 18 16.65 5.01 4.95
N SER A 19 15.77 5.36 5.90
CA SER A 19 15.71 4.64 7.18
C SER A 19 15.33 3.18 7.00
N SER A 20 14.43 2.86 6.07
CA SER A 20 14.06 1.49 5.73
C SER A 20 15.23 0.68 5.15
N VAL A 21 16.02 1.29 4.27
CA VAL A 21 17.23 0.65 3.71
C VAL A 21 18.28 0.43 4.80
N PHE A 22 18.51 1.41 5.68
CA PHE A 22 19.40 1.24 6.83
C PHE A 22 18.94 0.13 7.77
N ALA A 23 17.64 0.04 8.07
CA ALA A 23 17.09 -1.04 8.89
C ALA A 23 17.31 -2.42 8.24
N GLY A 24 17.13 -2.52 6.91
CA GLY A 24 17.44 -3.74 6.16
C GLY A 24 18.92 -4.13 6.20
N MET A 25 19.83 -3.15 6.11
CA MET A 25 21.27 -3.39 6.25
C MET A 25 21.64 -3.85 7.67
N CYS A 26 21.02 -3.28 8.71
CA CYS A 26 21.21 -3.73 10.09
C CYS A 26 20.75 -5.18 10.27
N LEU A 27 19.58 -5.52 9.73
CA LEU A 27 19.04 -6.89 9.75
C LEU A 27 20.00 -7.87 9.09
N TYR A 28 20.53 -7.52 7.91
CA TYR A 28 21.54 -8.31 7.23
C TYR A 28 22.82 -8.45 8.06
N SER A 29 23.30 -7.37 8.68
CA SER A 29 24.51 -7.38 9.51
C SER A 29 24.40 -8.31 10.72
N VAL A 30 23.22 -8.37 11.36
CA VAL A 30 22.97 -9.19 12.56
C VAL A 30 22.78 -10.66 12.18
N TYR A 31 21.99 -10.95 11.14
CA TYR A 31 21.61 -12.32 10.77
C TYR A 31 22.45 -12.94 9.65
N LYS A 32 23.57 -12.32 9.25
CA LYS A 32 24.47 -12.84 8.20
C LYS A 32 24.97 -14.26 8.44
N ASN A 33 25.30 -14.59 9.70
CA ASN A 33 25.91 -15.88 10.07
C ASN A 33 24.89 -16.88 10.66
N CYS A 34 23.79 -16.38 11.23
CA CYS A 34 22.72 -17.17 11.83
C CYS A 34 21.39 -16.59 11.36
N ASP A 35 20.90 -17.06 10.22
CA ASP A 35 19.62 -16.60 9.65
C ASP A 35 18.44 -17.31 10.34
N PRO A 36 17.63 -16.61 11.15
CA PRO A 36 16.48 -17.20 11.84
C PRO A 36 15.41 -17.74 10.87
N TRP A 37 15.39 -17.29 9.61
CA TRP A 37 14.53 -17.88 8.58
C TRP A 37 15.06 -19.25 8.12
N GLY A 38 16.37 -19.37 7.88
CA GLY A 38 17.00 -20.62 7.45
C GLY A 38 16.95 -21.75 8.50
N VAL A 39 16.95 -21.41 9.79
CA VAL A 39 16.79 -22.38 10.90
C VAL A 39 15.33 -22.65 11.28
N GLY A 40 14.36 -22.03 10.60
CA GLY A 40 12.93 -22.27 10.81
C GLY A 40 12.32 -21.61 12.06
N LEU A 41 13.01 -20.64 12.67
CA LEU A 41 12.46 -19.83 13.77
C LEU A 41 11.39 -18.84 13.28
N VAL A 42 11.46 -18.45 12.01
CA VAL A 42 10.55 -17.52 11.36
C VAL A 42 9.89 -18.18 10.15
N SER A 43 8.55 -18.15 10.07
CA SER A 43 7.81 -18.82 8.99
C SER A 43 7.78 -18.05 7.67
N ALA A 44 7.92 -16.73 7.70
CA ALA A 44 7.89 -15.87 6.51
C ALA A 44 8.95 -14.78 6.55
N PRO A 45 9.59 -14.42 5.41
CA PRO A 45 10.63 -13.39 5.38
C PRO A 45 10.13 -12.02 5.89
N ASP A 46 8.84 -11.71 5.71
CA ASP A 46 8.24 -10.45 6.16
C ASP A 46 8.22 -10.28 7.69
N GLN A 47 8.40 -11.38 8.45
CA GLN A 47 8.41 -11.39 9.91
C GLN A 47 9.81 -11.16 10.52
N LEU A 48 10.87 -11.15 9.70
CA LEU A 48 12.26 -10.98 10.15
C LEU A 48 12.49 -9.65 10.86
N MET A 49 11.90 -8.56 10.36
CA MET A 49 12.08 -7.22 10.93
C MET A 49 11.42 -7.08 12.31
N PRO A 50 10.14 -7.47 12.51
CA PRO A 50 9.56 -7.55 13.85
C PRO A 50 10.37 -8.44 14.81
N TYR A 51 10.87 -9.58 14.32
CA TYR A 51 11.67 -10.51 15.13
C TYR A 51 12.97 -9.86 15.63
N LEU A 52 13.71 -9.17 14.76
CA LEU A 52 14.92 -8.42 15.11
C LEU A 52 14.68 -7.38 16.21
N VAL A 53 13.56 -6.65 16.12
CA VAL A 53 13.20 -5.62 17.11
C VAL A 53 12.89 -6.25 18.46
N MET A 54 12.15 -7.37 18.47
CA MET A 54 11.85 -8.09 19.70
C MET A 54 13.11 -8.67 20.35
N ASP A 55 14.09 -9.11 19.54
CA ASP A 55 15.36 -9.69 19.98
C ASP A 55 16.31 -8.63 20.58
N ILE A 56 16.57 -7.54 19.85
CA ILE A 56 17.51 -6.48 20.28
C ILE A 56 16.95 -5.65 21.45
N LEU A 57 15.64 -5.40 21.48
CA LEU A 57 15.01 -4.57 22.51
C LEU A 57 14.35 -5.40 23.62
N ALA A 58 14.71 -6.69 23.75
CA ALA A 58 14.20 -7.57 24.80
C ALA A 58 14.43 -7.00 26.21
N ASP A 59 15.56 -6.33 26.42
CA ASP A 59 15.95 -5.73 27.71
C ASP A 59 15.16 -4.46 28.06
N TYR A 60 14.44 -3.86 27.10
CA TYR A 60 13.71 -2.60 27.27
C TYR A 60 12.19 -2.81 27.15
N PRO A 61 11.49 -3.11 28.25
CA PRO A 61 10.05 -3.37 28.21
C PRO A 61 9.28 -2.14 27.70
N GLY A 62 8.42 -2.36 26.71
CA GLY A 62 7.56 -1.33 26.11
C GLY A 62 8.02 -0.83 24.74
N LEU A 63 9.34 -0.82 24.45
CA LEU A 63 9.84 -0.39 23.13
C LEU A 63 9.44 -1.32 21.97
N PRO A 64 9.47 -2.65 22.12
CA PRO A 64 8.97 -3.53 21.07
C PRO A 64 7.47 -3.34 20.80
N GLY A 65 6.69 -3.10 21.88
CA GLY A 65 5.26 -2.79 21.76
C GLY A 65 5.00 -1.47 21.02
N LEU A 66 5.81 -0.44 21.28
CA LEU A 66 5.74 0.84 20.57
C LEU A 66 6.06 0.67 19.07
N PHE A 67 7.07 -0.14 18.72
CA PHE A 67 7.39 -0.44 17.33
C PHE A 67 6.22 -1.11 16.60
N VAL A 68 5.64 -2.16 17.21
CA VAL A 68 4.50 -2.87 16.63
C VAL A 68 3.29 -1.94 16.48
N ALA A 69 3.02 -1.09 17.48
CA ALA A 69 1.95 -0.09 17.41
C ALA A 69 2.18 0.94 16.28
N ALA A 70 3.41 1.43 16.12
CA ALA A 70 3.76 2.36 15.04
C ALA A 70 3.63 1.71 13.65
N ALA A 71 4.08 0.46 13.50
CA ALA A 71 3.94 -0.30 12.26
C ALA A 71 2.48 -0.48 11.87
N TYR A 72 1.63 -0.94 12.81
CA TYR A 72 0.19 -1.08 12.56
C TYR A 72 -0.49 0.26 12.27
N SER A 73 -0.15 1.33 12.99
CA SER A 73 -0.69 2.66 12.73
C SER A 73 -0.36 3.14 11.31
N GLY A 74 0.89 2.95 10.87
CA GLY A 74 1.32 3.25 9.51
C GLY A 74 0.53 2.47 8.46
N SER A 75 0.45 1.14 8.62
CA SER A 75 -0.32 0.28 7.70
C SER A 75 -1.81 0.65 7.65
N LEU A 76 -2.44 0.89 8.80
CA LEU A 76 -3.85 1.26 8.90
C LEU A 76 -4.15 2.62 8.25
N SER A 77 -3.23 3.59 8.38
CA SER A 77 -3.36 4.90 7.73
C SER A 77 -3.41 4.78 6.19
N THR A 78 -2.53 3.96 5.61
CA THR A 78 -2.52 3.68 4.18
C THR A 78 -3.79 2.95 3.74
N VAL A 79 -4.17 1.87 4.44
CA VAL A 79 -5.37 1.09 4.12
C VAL A 79 -6.63 1.95 4.19
N SER A 80 -6.77 2.76 5.24
CA SER A 80 -7.91 3.67 5.40
C SER A 80 -7.99 4.68 4.25
N SER A 81 -6.85 5.23 3.82
CA SER A 81 -6.79 6.17 2.71
C SER A 81 -7.20 5.52 1.39
N SER A 82 -6.73 4.30 1.12
CA SER A 82 -7.07 3.52 -0.08
C SER A 82 -8.55 3.12 -0.11
N VAL A 83 -9.10 2.60 0.99
CA VAL A 83 -10.52 2.21 1.08
C VAL A 83 -11.43 3.41 0.89
N ASN A 84 -11.09 4.55 1.51
CA ASN A 84 -11.86 5.77 1.36
C ASN A 84 -11.80 6.31 -0.07
N ALA A 85 -10.63 6.27 -0.72
CA ALA A 85 -10.48 6.66 -2.12
C ALA A 85 -11.30 5.77 -3.06
N LEU A 86 -11.27 4.44 -2.86
CA LEU A 86 -12.07 3.49 -3.65
C LEU A 86 -13.58 3.72 -3.49
N ALA A 87 -14.03 3.94 -2.26
CA ALA A 87 -15.42 4.27 -1.99
C ALA A 87 -15.84 5.58 -2.66
N ALA A 88 -15.00 6.62 -2.60
CA ALA A 88 -15.26 7.90 -3.25
C ALA A 88 -15.33 7.75 -4.78
N VAL A 89 -14.34 7.11 -5.41
CA VAL A 89 -14.30 6.86 -6.85
C VAL A 89 -15.52 6.05 -7.31
N THR A 90 -15.91 5.02 -6.56
CA THR A 90 -17.09 4.21 -6.91
C THR A 90 -18.37 5.04 -6.86
N VAL A 91 -18.50 5.90 -5.86
CA VAL A 91 -19.67 6.76 -5.71
C VAL A 91 -19.72 7.85 -6.78
N GLU A 92 -18.59 8.50 -7.07
CA GLU A 92 -18.52 9.59 -8.05
C GLU A 92 -18.60 9.10 -9.50
N ASP A 93 -17.96 7.98 -9.83
CA ASP A 93 -17.85 7.50 -11.21
C ASP A 93 -19.00 6.54 -11.61
N LEU A 94 -19.52 5.71 -10.69
CA LEU A 94 -20.55 4.73 -11.03
C LEU A 94 -21.95 5.18 -10.60
N ILE A 95 -22.10 5.74 -9.40
CA ILE A 95 -23.41 6.03 -8.82
C ILE A 95 -23.93 7.41 -9.25
N ARG A 96 -23.10 8.45 -9.13
CA ARG A 96 -23.49 9.84 -9.43
C ARG A 96 -23.97 10.07 -10.86
N PRO A 97 -23.40 9.44 -11.92
CA PRO A 97 -23.88 9.62 -13.28
C PRO A 97 -25.25 8.98 -13.54
N HIS A 98 -25.57 7.90 -12.82
CA HIS A 98 -26.78 7.10 -13.05
C HIS A 98 -27.91 7.41 -12.05
N ALA A 99 -27.60 8.04 -10.91
CA ALA A 99 -28.57 8.36 -9.86
C ALA A 99 -28.41 9.79 -9.35
N LYS A 100 -29.45 10.62 -9.52
CA LYS A 100 -29.54 11.96 -8.91
C LYS A 100 -29.92 11.84 -7.44
N LEU A 101 -28.93 11.60 -6.58
CA LEU A 101 -29.09 11.50 -5.14
C LEU A 101 -28.65 12.78 -4.42
N SER A 102 -29.25 13.06 -3.26
CA SER A 102 -28.81 14.16 -2.39
C SER A 102 -27.44 13.83 -1.76
N GLU A 103 -26.60 14.85 -1.57
CA GLU A 103 -25.27 14.74 -0.94
C GLU A 103 -25.27 13.97 0.40
N LYS A 104 -26.36 14.08 1.19
CA LYS A 104 -26.51 13.31 2.44
C LYS A 104 -26.60 11.80 2.18
N HIS A 105 -27.38 11.39 1.18
CA HIS A 105 -27.52 9.99 0.80
C HIS A 105 -26.23 9.47 0.17
N LEU A 106 -25.56 10.31 -0.63
CA LEU A 106 -24.26 10.00 -1.23
C LEU A 106 -23.20 9.72 -0.17
N SER A 107 -23.16 10.51 0.91
CA SER A 107 -22.26 10.30 2.04
C SER A 107 -22.55 9.01 2.81
N TRP A 108 -23.83 8.68 3.04
CA TRP A 108 -24.22 7.40 3.65
C TRP A 108 -23.83 6.20 2.80
N ILE A 109 -24.02 6.31 1.48
CA ILE A 109 -23.61 5.27 0.53
C ILE A 109 -22.08 5.13 0.54
N SER A 110 -21.32 6.23 0.49
CA SER A 110 -19.86 6.20 0.59
C SER A 110 -19.37 5.51 1.86
N LYS A 111 -19.98 5.80 3.03
CA LYS A 111 -19.67 5.09 4.28
C LYS A 111 -19.98 3.59 4.20
N GLY A 112 -21.11 3.21 3.60
CA GLY A 112 -21.47 1.81 3.37
C GLY A 112 -20.48 1.09 2.44
N MET A 113 -20.06 1.76 1.37
CA MET A 113 -19.05 1.25 0.44
C MET A 113 -17.70 1.07 1.12
N SER A 114 -17.24 2.05 1.91
CA SER A 114 -16.00 1.93 2.71
C SER A 114 -16.04 0.72 3.65
N LEU A 115 -17.17 0.48 4.31
CA LEU A 115 -17.34 -0.71 5.16
C LEU A 115 -17.23 -2.01 4.34
N SER A 116 -17.90 -2.07 3.19
CA SER A 116 -17.86 -3.25 2.32
C SER A 116 -16.46 -3.57 1.80
N TYR A 117 -15.70 -2.55 1.39
CA TYR A 117 -14.30 -2.70 0.97
C TYR A 117 -13.41 -3.11 2.15
N GLY A 118 -13.65 -2.59 3.36
CA GLY A 118 -12.95 -3.02 4.57
C GLY A 118 -13.15 -4.50 4.87
N VAL A 119 -14.39 -5.00 4.80
CA VAL A 119 -14.69 -6.44 4.97
C VAL A 119 -14.01 -7.27 3.89
N LEU A 120 -14.05 -6.82 2.64
CA LEU A 120 -13.38 -7.49 1.53
C LEU A 120 -11.86 -7.55 1.74
N CYS A 121 -11.23 -6.46 2.20
CA CYS A 121 -9.80 -6.44 2.55
C CYS A 121 -9.45 -7.44 3.64
N ILE A 122 -10.28 -7.60 4.68
CA ILE A 122 -10.06 -8.60 5.74
C ILE A 122 -10.15 -10.03 5.16
N GLY A 123 -11.13 -10.29 4.30
CA GLY A 123 -11.25 -11.58 3.61
C GLY A 123 -10.02 -11.89 2.74
N MET A 124 -9.56 -10.91 1.97
CA MET A 124 -8.34 -11.03 1.16
C MET A 124 -7.08 -11.24 2.01
N ALA A 125 -6.97 -10.59 3.18
CA ALA A 125 -5.87 -10.81 4.10
C ALA A 125 -5.84 -12.25 4.64
N GLY A 126 -7.00 -12.84 4.91
CA GLY A 126 -7.12 -14.25 5.31
C GLY A 126 -6.74 -15.23 4.19
N LEU A 127 -6.99 -14.88 2.93
CA LEU A 127 -6.50 -15.67 1.80
C LEU A 127 -5.00 -15.50 1.59
N ALA A 128 -4.48 -14.27 1.75
CA ALA A 128 -3.07 -13.96 1.60
C ALA A 128 -2.19 -14.66 2.65
N SER A 129 -2.70 -14.91 3.86
CA SER A 129 -1.96 -15.64 4.89
C SER A 129 -1.71 -17.11 4.55
N LEU A 130 -2.47 -17.68 3.61
CA LEU A 130 -2.26 -19.04 3.07
C LEU A 130 -1.25 -19.06 1.92
N MET A 131 -0.87 -17.89 1.38
CA MET A 131 0.05 -17.76 0.24
C MET A 131 1.47 -17.45 0.74
N GLY A 132 2.45 -18.30 0.39
CA GLY A 132 3.86 -18.14 0.78
C GLY A 132 4.65 -17.03 0.05
N GLY A 133 3.98 -15.95 -0.36
CA GLY A 133 4.58 -14.90 -1.19
C GLY A 133 3.69 -13.67 -1.38
N ALA A 134 2.94 -13.28 -0.34
CA ALA A 134 1.99 -12.17 -0.39
C ALA A 134 2.64 -10.85 -0.85
N LEU A 135 3.86 -10.56 -0.39
CA LEU A 135 4.61 -9.37 -0.81
C LEU A 135 4.91 -9.39 -2.32
N GLN A 136 5.39 -10.52 -2.85
CA GLN A 136 5.68 -10.67 -4.27
C GLN A 136 4.42 -10.54 -5.11
N ALA A 137 3.32 -11.17 -4.69
CA ALA A 137 2.03 -11.07 -5.36
C ALA A 137 1.53 -9.61 -5.40
N ALA A 138 1.65 -8.88 -4.29
CA ALA A 138 1.27 -7.47 -4.23
C ALA A 138 2.10 -6.62 -5.21
N ILE A 139 3.43 -6.77 -5.22
CA ILE A 139 4.32 -6.04 -6.13
C ILE A 139 3.96 -6.35 -7.59
N SER A 140 3.70 -7.61 -7.92
CA SER A 140 3.29 -8.02 -9.27
C SER A 140 1.97 -7.37 -9.70
N ILE A 141 0.96 -7.32 -8.82
CA ILE A 141 -0.33 -6.67 -9.13
C ILE A 141 -0.13 -5.16 -9.32
N PHE A 142 0.65 -4.50 -8.46
CA PHE A 142 0.96 -3.09 -8.59
C PHE A 142 1.71 -2.78 -9.90
N GLY A 143 2.65 -3.63 -10.29
CA GLY A 143 3.36 -3.49 -11.57
C GLY A 143 2.44 -3.68 -12.77
N PHE A 144 1.61 -4.72 -12.74
CA PHE A 144 0.67 -5.07 -13.81
C PHE A 144 -0.36 -3.96 -14.09
N ILE A 145 -0.93 -3.36 -13.04
CA ILE A 145 -1.93 -2.29 -13.19
C ILE A 145 -1.27 -0.92 -13.34
N GLY A 146 -0.22 -0.66 -12.55
CA GLY A 146 0.43 0.64 -12.49
C GLY A 146 1.23 0.98 -13.73
N GLY A 147 1.88 0.01 -14.38
CA GLY A 147 2.69 0.23 -15.58
C GLY A 147 1.88 0.81 -16.75
N PRO A 148 0.79 0.15 -17.20
CA PRO A 148 -0.06 0.64 -18.27
C PRO A 148 -0.73 1.99 -17.95
N LEU A 149 -1.19 2.20 -16.70
CA LEU A 149 -1.76 3.47 -16.28
C LEU A 149 -0.73 4.61 -16.31
N LEU A 150 0.48 4.37 -15.81
CA LEU A 150 1.58 5.33 -15.88
C LEU A 150 1.88 5.68 -17.35
N GLY A 151 2.00 4.68 -18.21
CA GLY A 151 2.20 4.87 -19.64
C GLY A 151 1.09 5.71 -20.29
N LEU A 152 -0.17 5.43 -19.97
CA LEU A 152 -1.32 6.17 -20.48
C LEU A 152 -1.29 7.66 -20.05
N PHE A 153 -1.04 7.94 -18.77
CA PHE A 153 -0.97 9.31 -18.27
C PHE A 153 0.25 10.05 -18.82
N THR A 154 1.42 9.41 -18.88
CA THR A 154 2.62 10.00 -19.47
C THR A 154 2.42 10.32 -20.96
N LEU A 155 1.79 9.42 -21.72
CA LEU A 155 1.44 9.66 -23.12
C LEU A 155 0.49 10.85 -23.26
N GLY A 156 -0.56 10.93 -22.43
CA GLY A 156 -1.52 12.04 -22.46
C GLY A 156 -0.89 13.40 -22.14
N ILE A 157 0.13 13.45 -21.26
CA ILE A 157 0.81 14.69 -20.89
C ILE A 157 1.86 15.12 -21.93
N LEU A 158 2.65 14.18 -22.45
CA LEU A 158 3.81 14.50 -23.31
C LEU A 158 3.46 14.52 -24.80
N CYS A 159 2.42 13.82 -25.23
CA CYS A 159 2.08 13.64 -26.65
C CYS A 159 0.70 14.27 -26.97
N PRO A 160 0.64 15.53 -27.43
CA PRO A 160 -0.63 16.22 -27.72
C PRO A 160 -1.43 15.60 -28.88
N TRP A 161 -0.80 14.75 -29.70
CA TRP A 161 -1.42 13.98 -30.79
C TRP A 161 -2.01 12.63 -30.35
N ALA A 162 -1.93 12.27 -29.07
CA ALA A 162 -2.48 11.01 -28.57
C ALA A 162 -4.02 11.04 -28.60
N ASN A 163 -4.63 9.98 -29.14
CA ASN A 163 -6.09 9.86 -29.26
C ASN A 163 -6.66 8.87 -28.24
N SER A 164 -7.90 9.09 -27.79
CA SER A 164 -8.54 8.29 -26.74
C SER A 164 -8.68 6.80 -27.10
N LYS A 165 -8.94 6.49 -28.38
CA LYS A 165 -9.01 5.09 -28.86
C LYS A 165 -7.65 4.39 -28.78
N GLY A 166 -6.56 5.09 -29.13
CA GLY A 166 -5.21 4.56 -29.04
C GLY A 166 -4.77 4.35 -27.60
N GLY A 167 -5.12 5.29 -26.71
CA GLY A 167 -4.90 5.15 -25.27
C GLY A 167 -5.63 3.95 -24.66
N LEU A 168 -6.90 3.74 -25.01
CA LEU A 168 -7.67 2.60 -24.53
C LEU A 168 -7.11 1.26 -25.01
N VAL A 169 -6.76 1.16 -26.30
CA VAL A 169 -6.14 -0.06 -26.85
C VAL A 169 -4.79 -0.33 -26.18
N GLY A 170 -3.95 0.70 -26.04
CA GLY A 170 -2.66 0.59 -25.35
C GLY A 170 -2.78 0.15 -23.89
N LEU A 171 -3.80 0.63 -23.17
CA LEU A 171 -4.08 0.22 -21.79
C LEU A 171 -4.52 -1.24 -21.68
N VAL A 172 -5.27 -1.76 -22.65
CA VAL A 172 -5.77 -3.14 -22.63
C VAL A 172 -4.72 -4.14 -23.12
N SER A 173 -3.84 -3.72 -24.04
CA SER A 173 -2.80 -4.58 -24.62
C SER A 173 -1.49 -4.63 -23.84
N GLY A 174 -1.23 -3.64 -22.99
CA GLY A 174 0.00 -3.50 -22.18
C GLY A 174 -0.19 -4.05 -20.77
#